data_AF-A0A7S2QF60-F1
#
_entry.id   AF-A0A7S2QF60-F1
#
_cell.length_a   1.000
_cell.length_b   1.000
_cell.length_c   1.000
_cell.angle_alpha   90.00
_cell.angle_beta   90.00
_cell.angle_gamma   90.00
#
_symmetry.space_group_name_H-M   'P 1'
#
loop_
_entity.id
_entity.type
_entity.pdbx_description
1 polymer ?
#
loop_
_entity_poly.entity_id
_entity_poly.type
_entity_poly.pdbx_seq_one_letter_code
_entity_poly.pdbx_strand_id
1 'polypeptide(L)'
;MGNSPSGAVRCEGMPSPDSRPAAFPEYTKQVPLTPKMDKEQNFGAYKKFDESMGPFPETFDFANQLKLTEEQVNQSYEHQLPFHMNIDGNKKPAYSTGWERAVAYHHGLYVPETYQPTKTADDIRLAVANFAEKVHRDSPKDACKYLQIEEFRCLNVYQFETQPQVAAKKCMKWWSEMQKCQWDQAKFTTGTTYIEGPQMRRRRPYIFYPDFKYA
;
A
#
# COMPACT_ATOMS: atom_id res chain seq x y z
N MET A 1 -10.16 -40.93 50.82
CA MET A 1 -9.19 -41.22 49.75
C MET A 1 -9.87 -40.81 48.45
N GLY A 2 -9.52 -39.77 47.70
CA GLY A 2 -8.26 -39.07 47.51
C GLY A 2 -7.95 -39.09 46.00
N ASN A 3 -7.97 -37.91 45.35
CA ASN A 3 -7.38 -37.54 44.05
C ASN A 3 -7.97 -38.17 42.77
N SER A 4 -8.11 -37.51 41.62
CA SER A 4 -8.10 -36.12 41.14
C SER A 4 -8.61 -36.21 39.68
N PRO A 5 -9.43 -35.28 39.15
CA PRO A 5 -9.70 -35.24 37.73
C PRO A 5 -8.46 -34.71 36.99
N SER A 6 -7.93 -35.54 36.11
CA SER A 6 -6.83 -35.27 35.21
C SER A 6 -7.10 -34.04 34.33
N GLY A 7 -6.37 -32.96 34.63
CA GLY A 7 -5.67 -32.17 33.63
C GLY A 7 -6.52 -31.25 32.77
N ALA A 8 -7.32 -30.37 33.38
CA ALA A 8 -7.45 -29.05 32.78
C ALA A 8 -6.07 -28.41 32.82
N VAL A 9 -5.40 -28.29 31.67
CA VAL A 9 -4.26 -27.39 31.53
C VAL A 9 -4.82 -25.98 31.74
N ARG A 10 -4.86 -25.56 33.00
CA ARG A 10 -4.94 -24.15 33.35
C ARG A 10 -3.74 -23.53 32.66
N CYS A 11 -3.99 -22.61 31.74
CA CYS A 11 -2.98 -21.65 31.32
C CYS A 11 -2.61 -20.83 32.56
N GLU A 12 -1.73 -21.37 33.40
CA GLU A 12 -1.12 -20.64 34.50
C GLU A 12 -0.29 -19.53 33.88
N GLY A 13 -0.71 -18.29 34.13
CA GLY A 13 0.07 -17.08 33.88
C GLY A 13 0.33 -16.79 32.42
N MET A 14 -0.62 -16.13 31.75
CA MET A 14 -0.19 -15.18 30.72
C MET A 14 0.85 -14.25 31.37
N PRO A 15 2.04 -14.07 30.77
CA PRO A 15 3.07 -13.25 31.36
C PRO A 15 2.53 -11.82 31.51
N SER A 16 2.28 -11.41 32.75
CA SER A 16 1.94 -10.04 33.11
C SER A 16 3.22 -9.24 33.37
N PRO A 17 3.18 -7.90 33.29
CA PRO A 17 4.30 -7.03 33.67
C PRO A 17 4.90 -7.37 35.04
N ASP A 18 4.06 -7.77 35.99
CA ASP A 18 4.47 -8.16 37.34
C ASP A 18 5.19 -9.51 37.39
N SER A 19 4.81 -10.44 36.51
CA SER A 19 5.40 -11.78 36.46
C SER A 19 6.72 -11.84 35.70
N ARG A 20 6.95 -10.95 34.73
CA ARG A 20 8.15 -10.91 33.88
C ARG A 20 8.54 -9.46 33.52
N PRO A 21 8.98 -8.64 34.48
CA PRO A 21 9.23 -7.21 34.26
C PRO A 21 10.28 -6.92 33.17
N ALA A 22 11.25 -7.82 32.98
CA ALA A 22 12.26 -7.69 31.92
C ALA A 22 11.70 -7.86 30.49
N ALA A 23 10.55 -8.54 30.33
CA ALA A 23 9.89 -8.72 29.05
C ALA A 23 8.95 -7.55 28.69
N PHE A 24 8.66 -6.66 29.64
CA PHE A 24 7.72 -5.55 29.52
C PHE A 24 8.38 -4.21 29.92
N PRO A 25 9.49 -3.82 29.25
CA PRO A 25 10.15 -2.54 29.54
C PRO A 25 9.23 -1.33 29.32
N GLU A 26 8.25 -1.43 28.41
CA GLU A 26 7.27 -0.37 28.13
C GLU A 26 6.41 -0.03 29.35
N TYR A 27 6.01 -1.03 30.14
CA TYR A 27 5.23 -0.83 31.37
C TYR A 27 6.10 -0.40 32.55
N THR A 28 7.30 -0.98 32.69
CA THR A 28 8.19 -0.70 33.83
C THR A 28 8.91 0.64 33.71
N LYS A 29 9.23 1.08 32.49
CA LYS A 29 9.91 2.36 32.21
C LYS A 29 8.96 3.45 31.72
N GLN A 30 7.65 3.17 31.62
CA GLN A 30 6.63 4.11 31.13
C GLN A 30 6.98 4.65 29.73
N VAL A 31 7.42 3.76 28.83
CA VAL A 31 7.78 4.11 27.46
C VAL A 31 6.68 3.62 26.52
N PRO A 32 5.76 4.50 26.06
CA PRO A 32 4.69 4.09 25.17
C PRO A 32 5.19 3.71 23.77
N LEU A 33 4.70 2.58 23.24
CA LEU A 33 4.88 2.14 21.85
C LEU A 33 4.00 2.92 20.86
N THR A 34 2.84 3.41 21.30
CA THR A 34 1.92 4.22 20.48
C THR A 34 1.29 5.34 21.29
N PRO A 35 0.86 6.45 20.66
CA PRO A 35 0.11 7.52 21.33
C PRO A 35 -1.18 7.02 21.99
N LYS A 36 -1.84 6.02 21.40
CA LYS A 36 -3.03 5.39 21.96
C LYS A 36 -2.73 4.72 23.31
N MET A 37 -1.64 3.96 23.39
CA MET A 37 -1.23 3.34 24.64
C MET A 37 -0.81 4.37 25.70
N ASP A 38 -0.14 5.45 25.30
CA ASP A 38 0.22 6.56 26.20
C ASP A 38 -1.02 7.18 26.88
N LYS A 39 -2.11 7.32 26.12
CA LYS A 39 -3.40 7.83 26.62
C LYS A 39 -4.12 6.81 27.51
N GLU A 40 -4.17 5.54 27.10
CA GLU A 40 -4.86 4.49 27.86
C GLU A 40 -4.17 4.22 29.21
N GLN A 41 -2.84 4.34 29.26
CA GLN A 41 -2.02 4.05 30.43
C GLN A 41 -1.56 5.31 31.18
N ASN A 42 -1.93 6.50 30.69
CA ASN A 42 -1.61 7.81 31.25
C ASN A 42 -0.11 8.05 31.50
N PHE A 43 0.78 7.67 30.57
CA PHE A 43 2.22 7.94 30.76
C PHE A 43 2.59 9.41 30.51
N GLY A 44 1.83 10.12 29.68
CA GLY A 44 2.01 11.54 29.40
C GLY A 44 3.30 11.85 28.63
N ALA A 45 3.84 10.87 27.89
CA ALA A 45 5.11 11.03 27.16
C ALA A 45 4.94 11.79 25.83
N TYR A 46 3.78 11.67 25.17
CA TYR A 46 3.48 12.39 23.94
C TYR A 46 2.87 13.77 24.23
N LYS A 47 3.52 14.83 23.71
CA LYS A 47 3.02 16.22 23.84
C LYS A 47 1.79 16.52 22.99
N LYS A 48 1.62 15.81 21.87
CA LYS A 48 0.46 15.89 20.98
C LYS A 48 -0.11 14.49 20.86
N PHE A 49 -1.37 14.33 21.24
CA PHE A 49 -2.07 13.05 21.18
C PHE A 49 -2.82 12.93 19.86
N ASP A 50 -2.61 11.79 19.21
CA ASP A 50 -3.45 11.13 18.21
C ASP A 50 -4.34 12.04 17.34
N GLU A 51 -3.88 12.29 16.11
CA GLU A 51 -4.62 13.00 15.06
C GLU A 51 -5.78 12.19 14.49
N SER A 52 -5.91 10.90 14.84
CA SER A 52 -6.70 9.91 14.09
C SER A 52 -8.22 10.10 14.09
N MET A 53 -8.78 11.00 14.90
CA MET A 53 -10.22 11.25 14.95
C MET A 53 -10.47 12.76 15.00
N GLY A 54 -11.06 13.30 13.93
CA GLY A 54 -11.60 14.65 13.97
C GLY A 54 -12.64 14.79 15.10
N PRO A 55 -12.92 16.03 15.56
CA PRO A 55 -13.77 16.30 16.71
C PRO A 55 -15.26 15.96 16.51
N PHE A 56 -15.66 15.58 15.29
CA PHE A 56 -17.05 15.27 14.97
C PHE A 56 -17.34 13.78 15.13
N PRO A 57 -18.60 13.38 15.43
CA PRO A 57 -18.99 11.98 15.46
C PRO A 57 -18.80 11.29 14.10
N GLU A 58 -18.71 9.96 14.07
CA GLU A 58 -18.47 9.11 12.87
C GLU A 58 -19.41 9.41 11.69
N THR A 59 -20.57 10.01 11.94
CA THR A 59 -21.50 10.46 10.89
C THR A 59 -20.94 11.58 10.00
N PHE A 60 -19.89 12.28 10.43
CA PHE A 60 -19.22 13.38 9.71
C PHE A 60 -17.79 13.01 9.28
N ASP A 61 -17.59 11.78 8.83
CA ASP A 61 -16.28 11.26 8.39
C ASP A 61 -15.55 12.18 7.41
N PHE A 62 -16.25 12.84 6.48
CA PHE A 62 -15.63 13.78 5.54
C PHE A 62 -15.02 15.02 6.22
N ALA A 63 -15.72 15.62 7.18
CA ALA A 63 -15.23 16.79 7.92
C ALA A 63 -14.09 16.40 8.88
N ASN A 64 -14.16 15.19 9.43
CA ASN A 64 -13.09 14.61 10.22
C ASN A 64 -11.83 14.39 9.38
N GLN A 65 -11.95 13.80 8.19
CA GLN A 65 -10.83 13.56 7.27
C GLN A 65 -10.14 14.86 6.81
N LEU A 66 -10.90 15.93 6.52
CA LEU A 66 -10.33 17.22 6.13
C LEU A 66 -9.50 17.84 7.26
N LYS A 67 -10.05 17.86 8.48
CA LYS A 67 -9.33 18.41 9.65
C LYS A 67 -8.08 17.60 10.01
N LEU A 68 -8.18 16.28 9.87
CA LEU A 68 -7.07 15.33 10.00
C LEU A 68 -5.88 15.72 9.11
N THR A 69 -6.12 16.12 7.85
CA THR A 69 -5.03 16.47 6.91
C THR A 69 -4.33 17.79 7.22
N GLU A 70 -4.99 18.74 7.89
CA GLU A 70 -4.41 20.06 8.21
C GLU A 70 -3.51 20.03 9.45
N GLU A 71 -3.85 19.19 10.43
CA GLU A 71 -3.14 19.10 11.71
C GLU A 71 -2.15 17.92 11.77
N GLN A 72 -2.00 17.17 10.67
CA GLN A 72 -1.22 15.93 10.64
C GLN A 72 0.29 16.14 10.87
N VAL A 73 0.82 15.71 12.01
CA VAL A 73 2.25 15.72 12.36
C VAL A 73 2.95 14.49 11.79
N ASN A 74 2.29 13.32 11.72
CA ASN A 74 2.90 12.11 11.16
C ASN A 74 2.36 11.80 9.75
N GLN A 75 3.22 11.94 8.73
CA GLN A 75 2.89 11.60 7.33
C GLN A 75 3.56 10.32 6.86
N SER A 76 3.96 9.44 7.79
CA SER A 76 4.55 8.15 7.42
C SER A 76 3.53 7.25 6.72
N TYR A 77 4.03 6.33 5.90
CA TYR A 77 3.20 5.36 5.19
C TYR A 77 2.34 4.52 6.15
N GLU A 78 2.93 4.07 7.26
CA GLU A 78 2.24 3.25 8.28
C GLU A 78 1.11 4.00 8.97
N HIS A 79 1.26 5.32 9.13
CA HIS A 79 0.21 6.14 9.70
C HIS A 79 -0.88 6.46 8.66
N GLN A 80 -0.55 6.52 7.37
CA GLN A 80 -1.53 6.76 6.29
C GLN A 80 -2.33 5.51 5.89
N LEU A 81 -1.75 4.33 6.05
CA LEU A 81 -2.34 3.04 5.69
C LEU A 81 -3.76 2.82 6.25
N PRO A 82 -4.02 3.00 7.57
CA PRO A 82 -5.31 2.68 8.19
C PRO A 82 -6.45 3.57 7.68
N PHE A 83 -6.15 4.79 7.22
CA PHE A 83 -7.15 5.71 6.66
C PHE A 83 -7.68 5.26 5.30
N HIS A 84 -6.94 4.39 4.61
CA HIS A 84 -7.26 3.97 3.26
C HIS A 84 -7.47 2.46 3.13
N MET A 85 -6.99 1.66 4.09
CA MET A 85 -6.92 0.20 3.99
C MET A 85 -6.99 -0.47 5.37
N ASN A 86 -7.52 -1.70 5.41
CA ASN A 86 -7.49 -2.54 6.62
C ASN A 86 -6.10 -3.17 6.79
N ILE A 87 -5.45 -2.89 7.93
CA ILE A 87 -4.09 -3.36 8.23
C ILE A 87 -4.01 -4.90 8.32
N ASP A 88 -5.00 -5.50 8.99
CA ASP A 88 -5.08 -6.96 9.20
C ASP A 88 -5.53 -7.73 7.96
N GLY A 89 -5.75 -7.04 6.83
CA GLY A 89 -6.24 -7.63 5.59
C GLY A 89 -7.74 -7.89 5.56
N ASN A 90 -8.20 -8.61 4.54
CA ASN A 90 -9.61 -8.96 4.38
C ASN A 90 -10.00 -10.12 5.31
N LYS A 91 -11.26 -10.13 5.77
CA LYS A 91 -11.79 -11.23 6.59
C LYS A 91 -11.77 -12.55 5.80
N LYS A 92 -10.99 -13.52 6.28
CA LYS A 92 -10.85 -14.84 5.66
C LYS A 92 -12.14 -15.65 5.80
N PRO A 93 -12.70 -16.21 4.71
CA PRO A 93 -13.86 -17.09 4.80
C PRO A 93 -13.49 -18.42 5.47
N ALA A 94 -14.40 -18.91 6.31
CA ALA A 94 -14.30 -20.26 6.88
C ALA A 94 -15.07 -21.23 5.98
N TYR A 95 -14.36 -22.20 5.41
CA TYR A 95 -14.96 -23.30 4.64
C TYR A 95 -15.09 -24.53 5.51
N SER A 96 -16.23 -25.22 5.40
CA SER A 96 -16.49 -26.43 6.19
C SER A 96 -15.76 -27.63 5.60
N THR A 97 -15.59 -27.66 4.28
CA THR A 97 -14.95 -28.76 3.56
C THR A 97 -13.87 -28.29 2.57
N GLY A 98 -12.96 -29.20 2.21
CA GLY A 98 -11.89 -28.91 1.25
C GLY A 98 -12.40 -28.67 -0.18
N TRP A 99 -13.47 -29.35 -0.58
CA TRP A 99 -14.05 -29.20 -1.93
C TRP A 99 -14.72 -27.83 -2.11
N GLU A 100 -15.39 -27.29 -1.08
CA GLU A 100 -15.96 -25.93 -1.12
C GLU A 100 -14.89 -24.90 -1.41
N ARG A 101 -13.74 -25.02 -0.72
CA ARG A 101 -12.59 -24.15 -0.96
C ARG A 101 -12.05 -24.30 -2.39
N ALA A 102 -11.96 -25.54 -2.89
CA ALA A 102 -11.49 -25.79 -4.25
C ALA A 102 -12.43 -25.21 -5.32
N VAL A 103 -13.75 -25.34 -5.13
CA VAL A 103 -14.76 -24.75 -6.02
C VAL A 103 -14.70 -23.22 -5.94
N ALA A 104 -14.61 -22.65 -4.73
CA ALA A 104 -14.48 -21.20 -4.56
C ALA A 104 -13.20 -20.67 -5.21
N TYR A 105 -12.09 -21.40 -5.11
CA TYR A 105 -10.83 -21.05 -5.78
C TYR A 105 -10.96 -21.12 -7.30
N HIS A 106 -11.55 -22.21 -7.82
CA HIS A 106 -11.76 -22.40 -9.25
C HIS A 106 -12.62 -21.30 -9.89
N HIS A 107 -13.64 -20.82 -9.18
CA HIS A 107 -14.48 -19.72 -9.64
C HIS A 107 -13.94 -18.32 -9.32
N GLY A 108 -12.73 -18.21 -8.77
CA GLY A 108 -12.11 -16.92 -8.42
C GLY A 108 -12.80 -16.18 -7.26
N LEU A 109 -13.66 -16.86 -6.50
CA LEU A 109 -14.32 -16.33 -5.31
C LEU A 109 -13.41 -16.40 -4.07
N TYR A 110 -12.41 -17.28 -4.10
CA TYR A 110 -11.42 -17.44 -3.05
C TYR A 110 -10.01 -17.30 -3.62
N VAL A 111 -9.29 -16.25 -3.21
CA VAL A 111 -7.88 -16.07 -3.56
C VAL A 111 -7.09 -15.97 -2.25
N PRO A 112 -6.27 -16.96 -1.89
CA PRO A 112 -5.61 -17.00 -0.58
C PRO A 112 -4.71 -15.78 -0.32
N GLU A 113 -4.11 -15.23 -1.37
CA GLU A 113 -3.24 -14.04 -1.33
C GLU A 113 -3.99 -12.78 -0.87
N THR A 114 -5.31 -12.69 -1.13
CA THR A 114 -6.13 -11.51 -0.75
C THR A 114 -6.41 -11.38 0.74
N TYR A 115 -6.11 -12.44 1.51
CA TYR A 115 -6.34 -12.50 2.96
C TYR A 115 -5.03 -12.38 3.76
N GLN A 116 -3.95 -11.97 3.11
CA GLN A 116 -2.69 -11.66 3.78
C GLN A 116 -2.77 -10.28 4.45
N PRO A 117 -1.97 -10.05 5.53
CA PRO A 117 -1.85 -8.72 6.12
C PRO A 117 -1.25 -7.74 5.12
N THR A 118 -1.54 -6.44 5.29
CA THR A 118 -0.97 -5.40 4.43
C THR A 118 0.54 -5.31 4.61
N LYS A 119 1.27 -5.15 3.50
CA LYS A 119 2.73 -5.01 3.50
C LYS A 119 3.18 -3.73 4.18
N THR A 120 4.29 -3.79 4.90
CA THR A 120 4.93 -2.60 5.49
C THR A 120 5.67 -1.78 4.41
N ALA A 121 6.07 -0.56 4.75
CA ALA A 121 6.83 0.29 3.84
C ALA A 121 8.16 -0.36 3.42
N ASP A 122 8.82 -1.08 4.34
CA ASP A 122 10.10 -1.72 4.09
C ASP A 122 9.96 -2.96 3.20
N ASP A 123 8.91 -3.74 3.40
CA ASP A 123 8.60 -4.88 2.51
C ASP A 123 8.38 -4.40 1.07
N ILE A 124 7.67 -3.27 0.90
CA ILE A 124 7.44 -2.67 -0.41
C ILE A 124 8.76 -2.20 -1.03
N ARG A 125 9.61 -1.50 -0.27
CA ARG A 125 10.92 -1.04 -0.77
C ARG A 125 11.80 -2.20 -1.20
N LEU A 126 11.86 -3.26 -0.41
CA LEU A 126 12.64 -4.44 -0.70
C LEU A 126 12.11 -5.19 -1.93
N ALA A 127 10.79 -5.34 -2.04
CA ALA A 127 10.16 -5.94 -3.22
C ALA A 127 10.46 -5.14 -4.49
N VAL A 128 10.33 -3.81 -4.43
CA VAL A 128 10.58 -2.91 -5.57
C VAL A 128 12.06 -2.91 -5.96
N ALA A 129 12.98 -2.89 -4.98
CA ALA A 129 14.42 -2.98 -5.25
C ALA A 129 14.78 -4.29 -5.95
N ASN A 130 14.30 -5.42 -5.43
CA ASN A 130 14.51 -6.73 -6.03
C ASN A 130 13.93 -6.83 -7.45
N PHE A 131 12.78 -6.21 -7.69
CA PHE A 131 12.19 -6.16 -9.03
C PHE A 131 13.00 -5.27 -9.98
N ALA A 132 13.42 -4.09 -9.53
CA ALA A 132 14.22 -3.17 -10.30
C ALA A 132 15.56 -3.78 -10.73
N GLU A 133 16.22 -4.54 -9.86
CA GLU A 133 17.44 -5.27 -10.21
C GLU A 133 17.21 -6.33 -11.29
N LYS A 134 16.10 -7.09 -11.20
CA LYS A 134 15.73 -8.08 -12.22
C LYS A 134 15.47 -7.43 -13.57
N VAL A 135 14.70 -6.35 -13.60
CA VAL A 135 14.40 -5.59 -14.83
C VAL A 135 15.68 -5.00 -15.41
N HIS A 136 16.55 -4.44 -14.58
CA HIS A 136 17.83 -3.88 -15.03
C HIS A 136 18.76 -4.95 -15.63
N ARG A 137 18.75 -6.16 -15.05
CA ARG A 137 19.53 -7.30 -15.53
C ARG A 137 19.01 -7.85 -16.86
N ASP A 138 17.69 -7.85 -17.05
CA ASP A 138 17.06 -8.36 -18.27
C ASP A 138 17.35 -7.46 -19.48
N SER A 139 17.10 -6.15 -19.35
CA SER A 139 17.24 -5.21 -20.47
C SER A 139 17.77 -3.82 -20.02
N PRO A 140 19.09 -3.65 -19.86
CA PRO A 140 19.65 -2.40 -19.34
C PRO A 140 19.43 -1.19 -20.25
N LYS A 141 19.30 -1.42 -21.56
CA LYS A 141 19.09 -0.39 -22.59
C LYS A 141 17.62 -0.13 -22.92
N ASP A 142 16.69 -0.78 -22.23
CA ASP A 142 15.27 -0.52 -22.40
C ASP A 142 14.91 0.87 -21.85
N ALA A 143 14.20 1.66 -22.66
CA ALA A 143 13.70 2.97 -22.27
C ALA A 143 12.51 2.85 -21.32
N CYS A 144 11.71 1.78 -21.43
CA CYS A 144 10.45 1.64 -20.72
C CYS A 144 10.58 1.00 -19.34
N LYS A 145 11.80 0.56 -18.97
CA LYS A 145 12.08 -0.14 -17.71
C LYS A 145 11.60 0.59 -16.45
N TYR A 146 11.76 1.91 -16.38
CA TYR A 146 11.35 2.67 -15.20
C TYR A 146 9.83 2.81 -15.09
N LEU A 147 9.12 2.82 -16.22
CA LEU A 147 7.65 2.81 -16.21
C LEU A 147 7.12 1.49 -15.66
N GLN A 148 7.76 0.37 -16.03
CA GLN A 148 7.45 -0.95 -15.49
C GLN A 148 7.73 -1.02 -13.97
N ILE A 149 8.85 -0.45 -13.51
CA ILE A 149 9.19 -0.39 -12.08
C ILE A 149 8.19 0.47 -11.31
N GLU A 150 7.77 1.61 -11.86
CA GLU A 150 6.79 2.50 -11.22
C GLU A 150 5.38 1.90 -11.21
N GLU A 151 4.99 1.13 -12.23
CA GLU A 151 3.77 0.33 -12.19
C GLU A 151 3.81 -0.66 -11.03
N PHE A 152 4.88 -1.45 -10.92
CA PHE A 152 5.07 -2.43 -9.85
C PHE A 152 5.09 -1.76 -8.47
N ARG A 153 5.77 -0.62 -8.33
CA ARG A 153 5.79 0.17 -7.10
C ARG A 153 4.39 0.64 -6.73
N CYS A 154 3.65 1.20 -7.68
CA CYS A 154 2.30 1.67 -7.47
C CYS A 154 1.37 0.54 -6.98
N LEU A 155 1.45 -0.64 -7.61
CA LEU A 155 0.66 -1.80 -7.22
C LEU A 155 0.94 -2.23 -5.77
N ASN A 156 2.20 -2.26 -5.35
CA ASN A 156 2.58 -2.63 -3.99
C ASN A 156 2.15 -1.57 -2.96
N VAL A 157 2.29 -0.28 -3.28
CA VAL A 157 1.84 0.82 -2.39
C VAL A 157 0.35 0.76 -2.11
N TYR A 158 -0.46 0.40 -3.13
CA TYR A 158 -1.91 0.22 -3.01
C TYR A 158 -2.33 -1.21 -2.67
N GLN A 159 -1.42 -2.06 -2.20
CA GLN A 159 -1.71 -3.39 -1.68
C GLN A 159 -2.53 -4.22 -2.67
N PHE A 160 -2.02 -4.39 -3.90
CA PHE A 160 -2.73 -5.12 -4.96
C PHE A 160 -3.15 -6.55 -4.57
N GLU A 161 -2.44 -7.18 -3.63
CA GLU A 161 -2.78 -8.51 -3.10
C GLU A 161 -4.13 -8.47 -2.39
N THR A 162 -4.38 -7.49 -1.51
CA THR A 162 -5.64 -7.39 -0.76
C THR A 162 -6.74 -6.69 -1.55
N GLN A 163 -6.40 -5.70 -2.38
CA GLN A 163 -7.37 -4.87 -3.12
C GLN A 163 -6.95 -4.66 -4.59
N PRO A 164 -7.03 -5.70 -5.43
CA PRO A 164 -6.56 -5.61 -6.82
C PRO A 164 -7.31 -4.56 -7.64
N GLN A 165 -8.61 -4.39 -7.40
CA GLN A 165 -9.45 -3.45 -8.15
C GLN A 165 -9.10 -1.98 -7.88
N VAL A 166 -8.76 -1.64 -6.64
CA VAL A 166 -8.37 -0.27 -6.27
C VAL A 166 -6.97 0.03 -6.78
N ALA A 167 -6.03 -0.92 -6.62
CA ALA A 167 -4.67 -0.80 -7.14
C ALA A 167 -4.67 -0.64 -8.66
N ALA A 168 -5.40 -1.49 -9.39
CA ALA A 168 -5.51 -1.41 -10.85
C ALA A 168 -5.99 -0.03 -11.31
N LYS A 169 -7.07 0.50 -10.72
CA LYS A 169 -7.60 1.83 -11.09
C LYS A 169 -6.57 2.95 -10.93
N LYS A 170 -5.74 2.91 -9.89
CA LYS A 170 -4.72 3.95 -9.63
C LYS A 170 -3.45 3.77 -10.47
N CYS A 171 -3.08 2.53 -10.77
CA CYS A 171 -1.82 2.20 -11.43
C CYS A 171 -1.93 2.03 -12.95
N MET A 172 -3.16 1.95 -13.49
CA MET A 172 -3.43 1.82 -14.93
C MET A 172 -2.73 2.87 -15.80
N LYS A 173 -2.51 4.07 -15.25
CA LYS A 173 -1.77 5.14 -15.93
C LYS A 173 -0.35 4.70 -16.34
N TRP A 174 0.36 4.00 -15.45
CA TRP A 174 1.75 3.61 -15.68
C TRP A 174 1.85 2.51 -16.72
N TRP A 175 0.93 1.56 -16.68
CA TRP A 175 0.80 0.54 -17.71
C TRP A 175 0.53 1.17 -19.09
N SER A 176 -0.39 2.14 -19.15
CA SER A 176 -0.68 2.85 -20.40
C SER A 176 0.55 3.60 -20.96
N GLU A 177 1.31 4.27 -20.10
CA GLU A 177 2.55 4.94 -20.52
C GLU A 177 3.63 3.93 -20.94
N MET A 178 3.72 2.79 -20.27
CA MET A 178 4.63 1.70 -20.66
C MET A 178 4.28 1.17 -22.05
N GLN A 179 3.00 0.94 -22.36
CA GLN A 179 2.55 0.48 -23.67
C GLN A 179 2.90 1.48 -24.78
N LYS A 180 2.71 2.79 -24.53
CA LYS A 180 3.11 3.84 -25.48
C LYS A 180 4.62 3.84 -25.70
N CYS A 181 5.39 3.76 -24.62
CA CYS A 181 6.85 3.72 -24.69
C CYS A 181 7.34 2.49 -25.49
N GLN A 182 6.75 1.32 -25.30
CA GLN A 182 7.11 0.11 -26.04
C GLN A 182 6.88 0.30 -27.55
N TRP A 183 5.76 0.94 -27.91
CA TRP A 183 5.50 1.30 -29.30
C TRP A 183 6.52 2.30 -29.84
N ASP A 184 6.86 3.34 -29.09
CA ASP A 184 7.83 4.36 -29.50
C ASP A 184 9.23 3.77 -29.70
N GLN A 185 9.65 2.85 -28.83
CA GLN A 185 10.91 2.13 -28.96
C GLN A 185 10.92 1.18 -30.16
N ALA A 186 9.82 0.46 -30.40
CA ALA A 186 9.66 -0.37 -31.60
C ALA A 186 9.71 0.48 -32.87
N LYS A 187 9.05 1.65 -32.87
CA LYS A 187 9.07 2.60 -33.99
C LYS A 187 10.49 3.10 -34.28
N PHE A 188 11.21 3.48 -33.24
CA PHE A 188 12.59 3.97 -33.37
C PHE A 188 13.55 2.89 -33.87
N THR A 189 13.44 1.66 -33.36
CA THR A 189 14.31 0.54 -33.75
C THR A 189 14.04 0.03 -35.16
N THR A 190 12.78 0.03 -35.59
CA THR A 190 12.38 -0.39 -36.95
C THR A 190 12.51 0.70 -38.00
N GLY A 191 12.70 1.97 -37.58
CA GLY A 191 12.79 3.12 -38.48
C GLY A 191 11.45 3.47 -39.13
N THR A 192 10.32 3.19 -38.47
CA THR A 192 8.99 3.49 -39.01
C THR A 192 8.68 4.98 -38.88
N THR A 193 8.38 5.62 -40.02
CA THR A 193 8.07 7.05 -40.12
C THR A 193 6.84 7.26 -41.00
N TYR A 194 6.33 8.49 -41.03
CA TYR A 194 5.23 8.90 -41.90
C TYR A 194 5.61 10.17 -42.66
N ILE A 195 5.02 10.37 -43.83
CA ILE A 195 5.22 11.58 -44.63
C ILE A 195 4.33 12.68 -44.05
N GLU A 196 4.94 13.75 -43.53
CA GLU A 196 4.19 14.91 -43.03
C GLU A 196 3.63 15.73 -44.20
N GLY A 197 2.41 16.28 -44.01
CA GLY A 197 1.81 17.19 -44.98
C GLY A 197 2.51 18.56 -45.01
N PRO A 198 2.22 19.39 -46.02
CA PRO A 198 2.75 20.75 -46.08
C PRO A 198 2.27 21.58 -44.89
N GLN A 199 3.10 22.51 -44.44
CA GLN A 199 2.80 23.39 -43.33
C GLN A 199 1.49 24.18 -43.56
N MET A 200 0.55 24.10 -42.61
CA MET A 200 -0.71 24.80 -42.71
C MET A 200 -0.51 26.32 -42.78
N ARG A 201 -1.18 26.99 -43.73
CA ARG A 201 -1.09 28.44 -43.97
C ARG A 201 -1.38 29.29 -42.72
N ARG A 202 -2.23 28.81 -41.81
CA ARG A 202 -2.56 29.45 -40.52
C ARG A 202 -2.14 28.57 -39.32
N ARG A 203 -0.87 28.12 -39.28
CA ARG A 203 -0.35 27.43 -38.08
C ARG A 203 -0.27 28.36 -36.87
N ARG A 204 0.12 29.62 -37.09
CA ARG A 204 0.19 30.62 -36.02
C ARG A 204 -1.20 31.23 -35.81
N PRO A 205 -1.71 31.31 -34.57
CA PRO A 205 -2.96 32.01 -34.28
C PRO A 205 -2.88 33.51 -34.61
N TYR A 206 -1.68 34.09 -34.45
CA TYR A 206 -1.41 35.50 -34.70
C TYR A 206 -0.01 35.70 -35.27
N ILE A 207 0.20 36.75 -36.06
CA ILE A 207 1.43 36.95 -36.85
C ILE A 207 2.69 37.08 -35.97
N PHE A 208 2.55 37.71 -34.80
CA PHE A 208 3.64 37.89 -33.83
C PHE A 208 3.80 36.73 -32.85
N TYR A 209 2.91 35.73 -32.89
CA TYR A 209 3.03 34.59 -32.00
C TYR A 209 4.24 33.72 -32.39
N PRO A 210 5.11 33.34 -31.44
CA PRO A 210 6.29 32.54 -31.74
C PRO A 210 5.88 31.15 -32.25
N ASP A 211 6.60 30.68 -33.26
CA ASP A 211 6.34 29.39 -33.89
C ASP A 211 7.29 28.35 -33.33
N PHE A 212 6.92 27.77 -32.19
CA PHE A 212 7.69 26.70 -31.58
C PHE A 212 7.81 25.52 -32.55
N LYS A 213 9.04 25.08 -32.79
CA LYS A 213 9.33 23.89 -33.58
C LYS A 213 9.30 22.69 -32.63
N TYR A 214 8.47 21.72 -32.96
CA TYR A 214 8.37 20.45 -32.26
C TYR A 214 9.03 19.39 -33.15
N ALA A 215 9.74 18.46 -32.50
CA ALA A 215 10.36 17.32 -33.16
C ALA A 215 9.37 16.17 -33.33
#